data_AF-A0AAJ6TYI1-F1
#
_entry.id   AF-A0AAJ6TYI1-F1
#
_cell.length_a   1.000
_cell.length_b   1.000
_cell.length_c   1.000
_cell.angle_alpha   90.00
_cell.angle_beta   90.00
_cell.angle_gamma   90.00
#
_symmetry.space_group_name_H-M   'P 1'
#
loop_
_entity.id
_entity.type
_entity.pdbx_description
1 polymer ?
#
loop_
_entity_poly.entity_id
_entity_poly.type
_entity_poly.pdbx_seq_one_letter_code
_entity_poly.pdbx_strand_id
1 'polypeptide(L)'
;MKTQFLMGIKQYANDTEFIALHKNMGFTPLKLARFFVLTSFEKVILQKRGALGDAKVDHGWFGASKEEIIQIISYGFSWCNGQSHGLGVYLSPFEFLLDAVKFTIADENGMRYMLLCYLTMGNMEVIPAGSKQVYPSSVEFDTGVDDLEAPRRLLVRSAFMNSHICPAPACNITFKAPFFGFVLSRDQISELPGISLSFHGSASTFPALFPILATVIGPAKAV
;
A
#
# COMPACT_ATOMS: atom_id res chain seq x y z
N MET A 1 -21.14 -5.60 1.06
CA MET A 1 -20.31 -4.37 1.00
C MET A 1 -20.89 -3.19 1.77
N LYS A 2 -22.04 -2.58 1.42
CA LYS A 2 -22.59 -1.44 2.19
C LYS A 2 -22.74 -1.74 3.68
N THR A 3 -23.41 -2.83 4.04
CA THR A 3 -23.59 -3.24 5.45
C THR A 3 -22.26 -3.47 6.16
N GLN A 4 -21.32 -4.17 5.51
CA GLN A 4 -19.97 -4.41 6.04
C GLN A 4 -19.24 -3.09 6.28
N PHE A 5 -19.24 -2.18 5.30
CA PHE A 5 -18.63 -0.86 5.44
C PHE A 5 -19.21 -0.10 6.64
N LEU A 6 -20.55 -0.05 6.76
CA LEU A 6 -21.22 0.58 7.90
C LEU A 6 -20.88 -0.09 9.24
N MET A 7 -20.72 -1.42 9.28
CA MET A 7 -20.24 -2.12 10.48
C MET A 7 -18.79 -1.75 10.81
N GLY A 8 -17.91 -1.65 9.82
CA GLY A 8 -16.49 -1.32 10.00
C GLY A 8 -16.25 0.09 10.52
N ILE A 9 -17.13 1.04 10.18
CA ILE A 9 -17.08 2.42 10.71
C ILE A 9 -17.74 2.57 12.10
N LYS A 10 -18.29 1.48 12.65
CA LYS A 10 -18.74 1.34 14.05
C LYS A 10 -19.70 2.46 14.46
N GLN A 11 -19.33 3.24 15.49
CA GLN A 11 -20.17 4.27 16.11
C GLN A 11 -20.58 5.40 15.15
N TYR A 12 -19.90 5.56 14.01
CA TYR A 12 -20.19 6.59 13.03
C TYR A 12 -21.14 6.11 11.91
N ALA A 13 -21.65 4.88 12.00
CA ALA A 13 -22.51 4.29 10.97
C ALA A 13 -23.79 5.10 10.71
N ASN A 14 -24.42 5.63 11.77
CA ASN A 14 -25.66 6.39 11.67
C ASN A 14 -25.45 7.78 11.03
N ASP A 15 -24.26 8.35 11.21
CA ASP A 15 -23.91 9.66 10.65
C ASP A 15 -23.22 9.55 9.28
N THR A 16 -23.08 8.34 8.76
CA THR A 16 -22.41 8.09 7.48
C THR A 16 -23.41 7.74 6.39
N GLU A 17 -23.43 8.57 5.36
CA GLU A 17 -24.19 8.34 4.15
C GLU A 17 -23.35 7.54 3.15
N PHE A 18 -23.69 6.27 2.95
CA PHE A 18 -23.10 5.46 1.88
C PHE A 18 -23.69 5.88 0.54
N ILE A 19 -22.87 6.46 -0.35
CA ILE A 19 -23.30 6.99 -1.64
C ILE A 19 -23.24 5.90 -2.71
N ALA A 20 -22.07 5.27 -2.89
CA ALA A 20 -21.87 4.35 -4.00
C ALA A 20 -20.78 3.30 -3.74
N LEU A 21 -20.99 2.13 -4.36
CA LEU A 21 -19.96 1.14 -4.61
C LEU A 21 -19.60 1.18 -6.09
N HIS A 22 -18.40 1.64 -6.42
CA HIS A 22 -17.93 1.66 -7.79
C HIS A 22 -17.28 0.34 -8.13
N LYS A 23 -17.87 -0.37 -9.11
CA LYS A 23 -17.22 -1.51 -9.73
C LYS A 23 -16.35 -0.99 -10.84
N ASN A 24 -15.04 -1.15 -10.67
CA ASN A 24 -14.03 -0.78 -11.63
C ASN A 24 -13.90 -1.85 -12.73
N MET A 25 -15.02 -2.20 -13.36
CA MET A 25 -15.19 -3.33 -14.28
C MET A 25 -14.40 -3.20 -15.60
N GLY A 26 -13.81 -2.03 -15.87
CA GLY A 26 -12.93 -1.83 -17.01
C GLY A 26 -11.54 -2.41 -16.72
N PHE A 27 -11.32 -3.67 -17.07
CA PHE A 27 -9.98 -4.26 -17.15
C PHE A 27 -9.21 -3.63 -18.30
N THR A 28 -8.59 -2.48 -18.04
CA THR A 28 -7.54 -1.98 -18.94
C THR A 28 -6.40 -3.00 -18.94
N PRO A 29 -5.65 -3.15 -20.04
CA PRO A 29 -4.48 -4.04 -20.08
C PRO A 29 -3.53 -3.84 -18.90
N LEU A 30 -3.39 -2.60 -18.44
CA LEU A 30 -2.56 -2.25 -17.28
C LEU A 30 -3.11 -2.79 -15.95
N LYS A 31 -4.43 -2.81 -15.75
CA LYS A 31 -5.04 -3.41 -14.54
C LYS A 31 -4.89 -4.93 -14.56
N LEU A 32 -5.05 -5.57 -15.71
CA LEU A 32 -4.80 -7.00 -15.87
C LEU A 32 -3.33 -7.34 -15.60
N ALA A 33 -2.39 -6.55 -16.15
CA ALA A 33 -0.98 -6.74 -15.90
C ALA A 33 -0.64 -6.65 -14.40
N ARG A 34 -1.16 -5.63 -13.69
CA ARG A 34 -0.97 -5.50 -12.24
C ARG A 34 -1.55 -6.68 -11.46
N PHE A 35 -2.74 -7.15 -11.83
CA PHE A 35 -3.33 -8.34 -11.21
C PHE A 35 -2.47 -9.59 -11.47
N PHE A 36 -2.00 -9.80 -12.69
CA PHE A 36 -1.11 -10.92 -13.01
C PHE A 36 0.23 -10.86 -12.27
N VAL A 37 0.80 -9.65 -12.09
CA VAL A 37 2.01 -9.46 -11.27
C VAL A 37 1.73 -9.89 -9.83
N LEU A 38 0.64 -9.41 -9.22
CA LEU A 38 0.23 -9.81 -7.87
C LEU A 38 0.11 -11.34 -7.74
N THR A 39 -0.67 -11.99 -8.62
CA THR A 39 -0.85 -13.44 -8.61
C THR A 39 0.46 -14.20 -8.84
N SER A 40 1.39 -13.63 -9.59
CA SER A 40 2.69 -14.26 -9.83
C SER A 40 3.57 -14.20 -8.58
N PHE A 41 3.60 -13.06 -7.88
CA PHE A 41 4.32 -12.92 -6.62
C PHE A 41 3.72 -13.80 -5.51
N GLU A 42 2.40 -13.90 -5.43
CA GLU A 42 1.72 -14.84 -4.54
C GLU A 42 2.23 -16.28 -4.72
N LYS A 43 2.34 -16.75 -5.98
CA LYS A 43 2.87 -18.08 -6.27
C LYS A 43 4.32 -18.26 -5.84
N VAL A 44 5.17 -17.24 -6.06
CA VAL A 44 6.57 -17.28 -5.64
C VAL A 44 6.68 -17.36 -4.11
N ILE A 45 5.87 -16.59 -3.38
CA ILE A 45 5.83 -16.62 -1.92
C ILE A 45 5.36 -17.99 -1.41
N LEU A 46 4.30 -18.56 -2.00
CA LEU A 46 3.83 -19.92 -1.67
C LEU A 46 4.93 -20.96 -1.89
N GLN A 47 5.66 -20.88 -3.00
CA GLN A 47 6.78 -21.79 -3.28
C GLN A 47 7.90 -21.65 -2.26
N LYS A 48 8.26 -20.42 -1.89
CA LYS A 48 9.30 -20.14 -0.89
C LYS A 48 8.95 -20.72 0.48
N ARG A 49 7.68 -20.62 0.89
CA ARG A 49 7.23 -21.08 2.22
C ARG A 49 6.87 -22.57 2.29
N GLY A 50 6.85 -23.25 1.14
CA GLY A 50 6.46 -24.65 1.03
C GLY A 50 4.95 -24.88 1.23
N ALA A 51 4.52 -26.14 1.15
CA ALA A 51 3.11 -26.53 1.12
C ALA A 51 2.29 -26.23 2.39
N LEU A 52 2.93 -25.77 3.47
CA LEU A 52 2.32 -25.45 4.77
C LEU A 52 2.24 -23.94 5.04
N GLY A 53 2.89 -23.11 4.21
CA GLY A 53 2.92 -21.67 4.38
C GLY A 53 1.73 -21.00 3.70
N ASP A 54 0.85 -20.38 4.49
CA ASP A 54 -0.23 -19.57 3.93
C ASP A 54 0.37 -18.26 3.38
N ALA A 55 0.36 -18.06 2.07
CA ALA A 55 0.70 -16.76 1.49
C ALA A 55 -0.42 -15.73 1.69
N LYS A 56 -1.58 -16.18 2.21
CA LYS A 56 -2.83 -15.47 2.46
C LYS A 56 -2.95 -14.18 1.66
N VAL A 57 -3.62 -14.26 0.51
CA VAL A 57 -4.16 -13.04 -0.10
C VAL A 57 -5.22 -12.50 0.85
N ASP A 58 -4.93 -11.32 1.39
CA ASP A 58 -5.85 -10.58 2.25
C ASP A 58 -6.26 -9.28 1.57
N HIS A 59 -7.13 -8.54 2.24
CA HIS A 59 -7.65 -7.29 1.74
C HIS A 59 -7.32 -6.17 2.72
N GLY A 60 -6.88 -5.04 2.17
CA GLY A 60 -6.60 -3.84 2.95
C GLY A 60 -7.37 -2.66 2.41
N TRP A 61 -7.89 -1.83 3.32
CA TRP A 61 -8.54 -0.57 2.99
C TRP A 61 -7.53 0.58 2.97
N PHE A 62 -7.57 1.35 1.90
CA PHE A 62 -6.76 2.54 1.70
C PHE A 62 -7.67 3.76 1.55
N GLY A 63 -7.45 4.77 2.39
CA GLY A 63 -8.16 6.06 2.32
C GLY A 63 -7.23 7.16 1.85
N ALA A 64 -7.70 8.01 0.94
CA ALA A 64 -6.95 9.13 0.38
C ALA A 64 -7.91 10.19 -0.21
N SER A 65 -7.36 11.19 -0.91
CA SER A 65 -8.16 12.09 -1.75
C SER A 65 -8.71 11.36 -2.98
N LYS A 66 -9.75 11.93 -3.58
CA LYS A 66 -10.34 11.47 -4.84
C LYS A 66 -9.28 11.36 -5.95
N GLU A 67 -8.43 12.37 -6.05
CA GLU A 67 -7.37 12.49 -7.06
C GLU A 67 -6.33 11.38 -6.90
N GLU A 68 -5.88 11.12 -5.66
CA GLU A 68 -4.92 10.04 -5.36
C GLU A 68 -5.54 8.67 -5.66
N ILE A 69 -6.81 8.43 -5.31
CA ILE A 69 -7.51 7.19 -5.65
C ILE A 69 -7.61 6.99 -7.17
N ILE A 70 -7.97 8.04 -7.92
CA ILE A 70 -8.03 8.00 -9.40
C ILE A 70 -6.65 7.69 -9.98
N GLN A 71 -5.58 8.31 -9.46
CA GLN A 71 -4.21 8.06 -9.89
C GLN A 71 -3.78 6.61 -9.61
N ILE A 72 -4.05 6.08 -8.41
CA ILE A 72 -3.72 4.70 -8.03
C ILE A 72 -4.45 3.70 -8.94
N ILE A 73 -5.73 3.92 -9.19
CA ILE A 73 -6.51 3.09 -10.12
C ILE A 73 -5.89 3.13 -11.52
N SER A 74 -5.52 4.31 -12.00
CA SER A 74 -5.06 4.51 -13.38
C SER A 74 -3.64 4.02 -13.61
N TYR A 75 -2.74 4.25 -12.65
CA TYR A 75 -1.29 4.08 -12.83
C TYR A 75 -0.62 3.15 -11.82
N GLY A 76 -1.33 2.73 -10.78
CA GLY A 76 -0.76 1.98 -9.65
C GLY A 76 -0.25 2.91 -8.56
N PHE A 77 0.31 2.33 -7.50
CA PHE A 77 0.92 3.13 -6.43
C PHE A 77 2.23 3.71 -6.93
N SER A 78 2.34 5.03 -6.96
CA SER A 78 3.53 5.74 -7.46
C SER A 78 4.34 6.39 -6.35
N TRP A 79 3.71 6.61 -5.20
CA TRP A 79 4.30 7.29 -4.06
C TRP A 79 3.74 6.72 -2.76
N CYS A 80 4.54 6.74 -1.70
CA CYS A 80 4.13 6.37 -0.36
C CYS A 80 4.86 7.22 0.68
N ASN A 81 4.20 7.45 1.82
CA ASN A 81 4.77 8.23 2.93
C ASN A 81 5.11 7.31 4.11
N GLY A 82 6.03 7.76 4.94
CA GLY A 82 6.28 7.13 6.23
C GLY A 82 5.12 7.39 7.17
N GLN A 83 4.78 6.41 7.99
CA GLN A 83 4.01 6.65 9.21
C GLN A 83 4.83 6.16 10.40
N SER A 84 4.17 5.81 11.51
CA SER A 84 4.84 5.40 12.73
C SER A 84 5.59 4.06 12.64
N HIS A 85 5.43 3.25 11.59
CA HIS A 85 6.04 1.91 11.50
C HIS A 85 6.88 1.73 10.23
N GLY A 86 7.57 2.78 9.76
CA GLY A 86 8.40 2.73 8.55
C GLY A 86 7.77 3.38 7.31
N LEU A 87 8.45 3.23 6.18
CA LEU A 87 8.11 3.84 4.89
C LEU A 87 7.42 2.85 3.95
N GLY A 88 6.18 3.15 3.55
CA GLY A 88 5.43 2.29 2.65
C GLY A 88 3.96 2.65 2.54
N VAL A 89 3.20 1.79 1.86
CA VAL A 89 1.75 1.91 1.75
C VAL A 89 1.11 1.23 2.96
N TYR A 90 0.36 2.01 3.73
CA TYR A 90 -0.39 1.53 4.87
C TYR A 90 -1.82 1.23 4.46
N LEU A 91 -2.29 0.03 4.77
CA LEU A 91 -3.67 -0.38 4.62
C LEU A 91 -4.23 -0.80 5.97
N SER A 92 -5.53 -0.60 6.16
CA SER A 92 -6.23 -1.05 7.37
C SER A 92 -7.04 -2.31 7.08
N PRO A 93 -6.97 -3.34 7.93
CA PRO A 93 -7.91 -4.45 7.91
C PRO A 93 -9.34 -3.97 8.15
N PHE A 94 -10.31 -4.83 7.85
CA PHE A 94 -11.73 -4.50 7.96
C PHE A 94 -12.14 -4.12 9.40
N GLU A 95 -11.59 -4.81 10.40
CA GLU A 95 -11.82 -4.61 11.83
C GLU A 95 -11.39 -3.21 12.31
N PHE A 96 -10.48 -2.59 11.55
CA PHE A 96 -9.87 -1.30 11.79
C PHE A 96 -10.13 -0.30 10.65
N LEU A 97 -11.22 -0.48 9.91
CA LEU A 97 -11.62 0.37 8.77
C LEU A 97 -11.59 1.88 9.09
N LEU A 98 -11.95 2.26 10.32
CA LEU A 98 -11.90 3.66 10.79
C LEU A 98 -10.51 4.29 10.67
N ASP A 99 -9.43 3.52 10.74
CA ASP A 99 -8.09 4.08 10.59
C ASP A 99 -7.80 4.49 9.15
N ALA A 100 -8.26 3.72 8.17
CA ALA A 100 -8.19 4.12 6.77
C ALA A 100 -9.10 5.34 6.48
N VAL A 101 -10.28 5.40 7.11
CA VAL A 101 -11.21 6.54 6.96
C VAL A 101 -10.58 7.87 7.37
N LYS A 102 -9.71 7.89 8.41
CA LYS A 102 -9.01 9.10 8.87
C LYS A 102 -8.13 9.74 7.81
N PHE A 103 -7.64 8.97 6.84
CA PHE A 103 -6.79 9.46 5.76
C PHE A 103 -7.59 9.91 4.53
N THR A 104 -8.92 9.78 4.54
CA THR A 104 -9.76 10.28 3.45
C THR A 104 -9.86 11.80 3.50
N ILE A 105 -9.80 12.42 2.32
CA ILE A 105 -9.99 13.86 2.15
C ILE A 105 -11.31 14.07 1.43
N ALA A 106 -12.19 14.89 2.01
CA ALA A 106 -13.48 15.20 1.42
C ALA A 106 -13.28 16.13 0.21
N ASP A 107 -13.96 15.86 -0.90
CA ASP A 107 -13.98 16.74 -2.07
C ASP A 107 -14.88 17.96 -1.85
N GLU A 108 -15.01 18.81 -2.87
CA GLU A 108 -15.85 20.01 -2.84
C GLU A 108 -17.33 19.74 -2.52
N ASN A 109 -17.80 18.50 -2.70
CA ASN A 109 -19.18 18.08 -2.42
C ASN A 109 -19.31 17.37 -1.05
N GLY A 110 -18.23 17.35 -0.26
CA GLY A 110 -18.13 16.63 0.99
C GLY A 110 -18.00 15.11 0.81
N MET A 111 -17.72 14.61 -0.40
CA MET A 111 -17.59 13.18 -0.66
C MET A 111 -16.20 12.68 -0.31
N ARG A 112 -16.14 11.53 0.34
CA ARG A 112 -14.92 10.81 0.72
C ARG A 112 -14.80 9.51 -0.09
N TYR A 113 -13.58 9.08 -0.32
CA TYR A 113 -13.25 7.96 -1.20
C TYR A 113 -12.34 6.96 -0.51
N MET A 114 -12.65 5.67 -0.64
CA MET A 114 -11.81 4.58 -0.16
C MET A 114 -11.64 3.51 -1.22
N LEU A 115 -10.49 2.86 -1.15
CA LEU A 115 -10.09 1.81 -2.07
C LEU A 115 -9.81 0.53 -1.30
N LEU A 116 -10.51 -0.55 -1.65
CA LEU A 116 -10.09 -1.89 -1.26
C LEU A 116 -8.96 -2.36 -2.17
N CYS A 117 -7.89 -2.88 -1.58
CA CYS A 117 -6.79 -3.48 -2.30
C CYS A 117 -6.65 -4.96 -1.94
N TYR A 118 -6.29 -5.78 -2.92
CA TYR A 118 -5.73 -7.10 -2.67
C TYR A 118 -4.28 -6.95 -2.24
N LEU A 119 -3.89 -7.73 -1.24
CA LEU A 119 -2.57 -7.74 -0.66
C LEU A 119 -2.07 -9.19 -0.58
N THR A 120 -0.86 -9.43 -1.06
CA THR A 120 -0.16 -10.69 -0.77
C THR A 120 0.56 -10.54 0.56
N MET A 121 0.04 -11.16 1.63
CA MET A 121 0.58 -10.97 2.98
C MET A 121 1.94 -11.63 3.14
N GLY A 122 2.08 -12.86 2.66
CA GLY A 122 3.30 -13.65 2.84
C GLY A 122 3.73 -13.75 4.32
N ASN A 123 5.03 -13.78 4.56
CA ASN A 123 5.58 -13.80 5.90
C ASN A 123 5.61 -12.39 6.49
N MET A 124 4.92 -12.22 7.61
CA MET A 124 4.74 -10.93 8.25
C MET A 124 5.88 -10.62 9.22
N GLU A 125 6.30 -9.36 9.23
CA GLU A 125 7.28 -8.81 10.16
C GLU A 125 6.61 -7.80 11.07
N VAL A 126 6.79 -7.91 12.38
CA VAL A 126 6.38 -6.85 13.31
C VAL A 126 7.34 -5.67 13.16
N ILE A 127 6.80 -4.49 12.85
CA ILE A 127 7.59 -3.27 12.74
C ILE A 127 7.31 -2.38 13.96
N PRO A 128 8.32 -2.07 14.79
CA PRO A 128 8.13 -1.22 15.95
C PRO A 128 7.69 0.20 15.60
N ALA A 129 6.92 0.82 16.49
CA ALA A 129 6.60 2.23 16.39
C ALA A 129 7.90 3.08 16.44
N GLY A 130 7.97 4.14 15.63
CA GLY A 130 9.16 4.96 15.41
C GLY A 130 10.15 4.40 14.39
N SER A 131 9.90 3.22 13.81
CA SER A 131 10.80 2.65 12.80
C SER A 131 10.90 3.53 11.55
N LYS A 132 12.12 3.64 11.01
CA LYS A 132 12.41 4.31 9.73
C LYS A 132 12.71 3.32 8.60
N GLN A 133 12.37 2.06 8.81
CA GLN A 133 12.66 0.97 7.91
C GLN A 133 11.95 1.17 6.56
N VAL A 134 12.71 1.05 5.47
CA VAL A 134 12.23 1.18 4.08
C VAL A 134 12.15 -0.19 3.38
N TYR A 135 12.92 -1.17 3.86
CA TYR A 135 13.02 -2.53 3.31
C TYR A 135 12.73 -3.55 4.42
N PRO A 136 12.31 -4.79 4.11
CA PRO A 136 12.22 -5.86 5.11
C PRO A 136 13.54 -6.03 5.88
N SER A 137 13.49 -6.45 7.15
CA SER A 137 14.72 -6.66 7.94
C SER A 137 15.50 -7.88 7.47
N SER A 138 14.85 -8.79 6.74
CA SER A 138 15.48 -9.92 6.06
C SER A 138 14.70 -10.29 4.81
N VAL A 139 15.34 -11.07 3.93
CA VAL A 139 14.71 -11.61 2.73
C VAL A 139 13.54 -12.54 3.02
N GLU A 140 13.39 -13.01 4.27
CA GLU A 140 12.31 -13.90 4.70
C GLU A 140 10.97 -13.20 4.91
N PHE A 141 10.94 -11.86 4.97
CA PHE A 141 9.71 -11.10 5.23
C PHE A 141 9.17 -10.41 3.98
N ASP A 142 7.86 -10.49 3.81
CA ASP A 142 7.14 -9.94 2.66
C ASP A 142 6.41 -8.65 3.07
N THR A 143 5.55 -8.72 4.09
CA THR A 143 4.72 -7.61 4.57
C THR A 143 5.08 -7.21 6.00
N GLY A 144 4.90 -5.94 6.34
CA GLY A 144 5.03 -5.43 7.72
C GLY A 144 3.68 -5.33 8.41
N VAL A 145 3.64 -5.57 9.71
CA VAL A 145 2.47 -5.34 10.57
C VAL A 145 2.87 -4.66 11.87
N ASP A 146 1.91 -4.02 12.55
CA ASP A 146 2.12 -3.50 13.91
C ASP A 146 1.98 -4.57 15.00
N ASP A 147 1.19 -5.62 14.73
CA ASP A 147 0.99 -6.77 15.62
C ASP A 147 0.70 -8.04 14.78
N LEU A 148 1.15 -9.22 15.22
CA LEU A 148 0.95 -10.49 14.48
C LEU A 148 -0.41 -11.14 14.75
N GLU A 149 -0.96 -10.95 15.95
CA GLU A 149 -2.21 -11.61 16.36
C GLU A 149 -3.42 -10.79 15.91
N ALA A 150 -3.35 -9.47 16.09
CA ALA A 150 -4.40 -8.53 15.74
C ALA A 150 -3.82 -7.34 14.96
N PRO A 151 -3.35 -7.56 13.71
CA PRO A 151 -2.80 -6.49 12.90
C PRO A 151 -3.84 -5.40 12.71
N ARG A 152 -3.46 -4.16 12.96
CA ARG A 152 -4.27 -2.98 12.73
C ARG A 152 -3.74 -2.15 11.56
N ARG A 153 -2.46 -2.33 11.22
CA ARG A 153 -1.78 -1.69 10.11
C ARG A 153 -1.05 -2.72 9.29
N LEU A 154 -1.42 -2.84 8.03
CA LEU A 154 -0.72 -3.63 7.04
C LEU A 154 0.21 -2.69 6.27
N LEU A 155 1.52 -2.94 6.33
CA LEU A 155 2.52 -2.13 5.66
C LEU A 155 3.16 -2.91 4.51
N VAL A 156 2.97 -2.42 3.29
CA VAL A 156 3.79 -2.84 2.15
C VAL A 156 4.86 -1.82 1.88
N ARG A 157 6.11 -2.27 1.91
CA ARG A 157 7.28 -1.41 1.68
C ARG A 157 7.23 -0.81 0.27
N SER A 158 7.78 0.39 0.13
CA SER A 158 7.82 1.12 -1.15
C SER A 158 8.38 0.29 -2.31
N ALA A 159 9.41 -0.51 -2.04
CA ALA A 159 10.06 -1.38 -3.02
C ALA A 159 9.13 -2.46 -3.61
N PHE A 160 8.03 -2.79 -2.93
CA PHE A 160 7.16 -3.92 -3.26
C PHE A 160 5.70 -3.54 -3.50
N MET A 161 5.35 -2.25 -3.40
CA MET A 161 3.95 -1.79 -3.44
C MET A 161 3.18 -2.23 -4.69
N ASN A 162 3.80 -2.22 -5.87
CA ASN A 162 3.12 -2.61 -7.12
C ASN A 162 3.21 -4.10 -7.44
N SER A 163 4.02 -4.87 -6.72
CA SER A 163 4.05 -6.33 -6.83
C SER A 163 3.16 -7.02 -5.80
N HIS A 164 2.95 -6.39 -4.64
CA HIS A 164 2.24 -6.99 -3.51
C HIS A 164 0.88 -6.35 -3.24
N ILE A 165 0.56 -5.20 -3.85
CA ILE A 165 -0.75 -4.55 -3.74
C ILE A 165 -1.35 -4.35 -5.12
N CYS A 166 -2.63 -4.69 -5.26
CA CYS A 166 -3.43 -4.31 -6.42
C CYS A 166 -4.78 -3.74 -6.00
N PRO A 167 -5.22 -2.59 -6.54
CA PRO A 167 -6.61 -2.13 -6.43
C PRO A 167 -7.59 -3.24 -6.81
N ALA A 168 -8.56 -3.54 -5.93
CA ALA A 168 -9.55 -4.56 -6.21
C ALA A 168 -10.51 -4.09 -7.31
N PRO A 169 -10.87 -4.92 -8.31
CA PRO A 169 -11.71 -4.52 -9.43
C PRO A 169 -13.12 -4.06 -9.05
N ALA A 170 -13.63 -4.35 -7.85
CA ALA A 170 -15.06 -4.19 -7.53
C ALA A 170 -15.39 -3.41 -6.24
N CYS A 171 -14.45 -2.65 -5.67
CA CYS A 171 -14.59 -2.21 -4.28
C CYS A 171 -14.06 -0.80 -3.96
N ASN A 172 -14.36 0.20 -4.81
CA ASN A 172 -14.15 1.60 -4.42
C ASN A 172 -15.43 2.14 -3.79
N ILE A 173 -15.33 2.72 -2.60
CA ILE A 173 -16.48 3.25 -1.87
C ILE A 173 -16.46 4.77 -1.92
N THR A 174 -17.62 5.35 -2.22
CA THR A 174 -17.89 6.77 -2.00
C THR A 174 -18.92 6.93 -0.89
N PHE A 175 -18.66 7.84 0.03
CA PHE A 175 -19.51 8.09 1.18
C PHE A 175 -19.40 9.56 1.62
N LYS A 176 -20.37 10.02 2.40
CA LYS A 176 -20.25 11.24 3.21
C LYS A 176 -20.26 10.84 4.67
N ALA A 177 -19.40 11.45 5.47
CA ALA A 177 -19.35 11.23 6.90
C ALA A 177 -18.90 12.52 7.58
N PRO A 178 -19.31 12.76 8.84
CA PRO A 178 -18.83 13.89 9.62
C PRO A 178 -17.30 13.88 9.68
N PHE A 179 -16.73 15.05 9.91
CA PHE A 179 -15.29 15.17 10.09
C PHE A 179 -14.85 14.33 11.29
N PHE A 180 -14.15 13.23 11.03
CA PHE A 180 -13.44 12.50 12.08
C PHE A 180 -12.33 13.43 12.56
N GLY A 181 -12.44 13.93 13.80
CA GLY A 181 -11.62 15.00 14.40
C GLY A 181 -10.11 14.80 14.48
N PHE A 182 -9.48 14.09 13.54
CA PHE A 182 -8.06 13.79 13.50
C PHE A 182 -7.51 14.17 12.14
N VAL A 183 -7.10 15.44 11.97
CA VAL A 183 -6.11 15.78 10.95
C VAL A 183 -4.80 15.18 11.42
N LEU A 184 -4.49 13.94 11.03
CA LEU A 184 -3.09 13.61 10.81
C LEU A 184 -2.79 14.09 9.40
N SER A 185 -2.32 15.34 9.32
CA SER A 185 -1.73 15.85 8.09
C SER A 185 -0.60 14.89 7.72
N ARG A 186 -0.72 14.26 6.55
CA ARG A 186 0.40 13.52 5.93
C ARG A 186 1.61 14.43 5.74
N ASP A 187 1.37 15.74 5.67
CA ASP A 187 2.39 16.79 5.51
C ASP A 187 3.11 17.14 6.81
N GLN A 188 2.61 16.78 8.00
CA GLN A 188 3.35 17.01 9.25
C GLN A 188 4.41 15.93 9.56
N ILE A 189 4.62 14.97 8.65
CA ILE A 189 5.80 14.10 8.63
C ILE A 189 6.76 14.52 7.49
N SER A 190 6.57 15.70 6.90
CA SER A 190 7.45 16.21 5.84
C SER A 190 8.70 16.94 6.36
N GLU A 191 8.81 17.21 7.68
CA GLU A 191 10.05 17.76 8.24
C GLU A 191 11.01 16.65 8.69
N LEU A 192 11.55 15.91 7.72
CA LEU A 192 12.93 15.45 7.82
C LEU A 192 13.77 16.29 6.86
N PRO A 193 14.87 16.92 7.31
CA PRO A 193 15.65 17.78 6.45
C PRO A 193 16.26 16.95 5.32
N GLY A 194 15.89 17.28 4.09
CA GLY A 194 16.65 16.95 2.89
C GLY A 194 16.63 15.48 2.45
N ILE A 195 15.59 15.08 1.73
CA ILE A 195 15.82 14.31 0.50
C ILE A 195 15.12 15.05 -0.63
N SER A 196 15.72 16.17 -1.05
CA SER A 196 15.65 16.52 -2.45
C SER A 196 16.38 15.40 -3.19
N LEU A 197 15.66 14.58 -3.96
CA LEU A 197 16.29 13.85 -5.07
C LEU A 197 16.64 14.88 -6.15
N SER A 198 17.56 15.78 -5.83
CA SER A 198 18.32 16.50 -6.82
C SER A 198 19.28 15.47 -7.42
N PHE A 199 19.00 15.03 -8.65
CA PHE A 199 20.03 14.45 -9.51
C PHE A 199 21.06 15.55 -9.81
N HIS A 200 21.92 15.85 -8.83
CA HIS A 200 23.21 16.43 -9.12
C HIS A 200 24.16 15.24 -9.26
N GLY A 201 24.40 14.87 -10.52
CA GLY A 201 25.51 14.01 -10.86
C GLY A 201 26.79 14.64 -10.36
N SER A 202 27.25 14.19 -9.20
CA SER A 202 28.66 14.28 -8.87
C SER A 202 29.28 12.97 -9.34
N ALA A 203 30.18 13.09 -10.31
CA ALA A 203 30.99 11.99 -10.80
C ALA A 203 31.88 11.51 -9.64
N SER A 204 31.36 10.57 -8.85
CA SER A 204 32.14 9.77 -7.92
C SER A 204 32.41 8.44 -8.60
N THR A 205 33.66 8.25 -8.97
CA THR A 205 34.20 7.04 -9.59
C THR A 205 33.84 5.83 -8.72
N PHE A 206 33.26 4.80 -9.35
CA PHE A 206 32.81 3.56 -8.73
C PHE A 206 33.84 2.43 -8.94
N PRO A 207 34.62 2.00 -7.94
CA PRO A 207 35.37 0.74 -8.03
C PRO A 207 34.67 -0.43 -7.31
N ALA A 208 33.65 -0.18 -6.48
CA ALA A 208 33.13 -1.20 -5.55
C ALA A 208 31.86 -1.94 -5.99
N LEU A 209 31.17 -1.55 -7.09
CA LEU A 209 29.92 -2.20 -7.54
C LEU A 209 30.07 -3.14 -8.74
N PHE A 210 31.22 -3.16 -9.41
CA PHE A 210 31.41 -3.97 -10.61
C PHE A 210 31.26 -5.50 -10.42
N PRO A 211 31.67 -6.12 -9.30
CA PRO A 211 31.55 -7.58 -9.15
C PRO A 211 30.10 -8.07 -9.06
N ILE A 212 29.21 -7.24 -8.50
CA ILE A 212 27.80 -7.58 -8.26
C ILE A 212 26.96 -7.34 -9.51
N LEU A 213 27.26 -6.29 -10.29
CA LEU A 213 26.56 -6.06 -11.57
C LEU A 213 26.92 -7.12 -12.62
N ALA A 214 28.18 -7.56 -12.69
CA ALA A 214 28.64 -8.51 -13.69
C ALA A 214 27.99 -9.90 -13.55
N THR A 215 27.60 -10.29 -12.34
CA THR A 215 26.92 -11.56 -12.05
C THR A 215 25.42 -11.52 -12.40
N VAL A 216 24.79 -10.34 -12.38
CA VAL A 216 23.35 -10.18 -12.65
C VAL A 216 23.06 -9.86 -14.13
N ILE A 217 23.93 -9.09 -14.79
CA ILE A 217 23.67 -8.55 -16.14
C ILE A 217 24.39 -9.35 -17.24
N GLY A 218 25.34 -10.22 -16.87
CA GLY A 218 26.23 -10.88 -17.82
C GLY A 218 27.25 -9.90 -18.42
N PRO A 219 28.26 -10.39 -19.16
CA PRO A 219 29.29 -9.53 -19.72
C PRO A 219 28.68 -8.58 -20.76
N ALA A 220 29.03 -7.31 -20.69
CA ALA A 220 28.69 -6.34 -21.71
C ALA A 220 29.24 -6.82 -23.07
N LYS A 221 28.36 -7.03 -24.04
CA LYS A 221 28.80 -7.19 -25.43
C LYS A 221 29.16 -5.81 -25.96
N ALA A 222 30.44 -5.60 -26.24
CA ALA A 222 30.87 -4.43 -26.99
C ALA A 222 30.25 -4.49 -28.40
N VAL A 223 29.60 -3.39 -28.81
CA VAL A 223 29.22 -3.13 -30.21
C VAL A 223 30.34 -2.33 -30.85
#